data_AF-A0A9P7J8V1-F1
#
_entry.id   AF-A0A9P7J8V1-F1
#
_cell.length_a   1.000
_cell.length_b   1.000
_cell.length_c   1.000
_cell.angle_alpha   90.00
_cell.angle_beta   90.00
_cell.angle_gamma   90.00
#
_symmetry.space_group_name_H-M   'P 1'
#
loop_
_entity.id
_entity.type
_entity.pdbx_description
1 polymer ?
#
loop_
_entity_poly.entity_id
_entity_poly.type
_entity_poly.pdbx_seq_one_letter_code
_entity_poly.pdbx_strand_id
1 'polypeptide(L)'
;MPGGRRSMSIRLTALPTSCTISPTYGLNTCKTARSPITQEAIEALTNRVKDAPFTIMQMSSSTLVLVVTAIQAVAFLLKDVETSGAADAIMEQVMHSLITKLADANIASTMSKRITEDITAKLVDHVIAAISPQVALVYDASQSLTSTLEEMSALHTSIGRERTEKEDNVKTVADHIEDAADALHDSVETYQKALQILTPSLDATQEKIDQLPTQILKTPAPSQGTVHPSYSSVVTTHLPPQVDKAIGCAALQAHQILLDPLPGGVLFSLNTSKCDMATKIKTALEAARNNSTPEGTICSITALHNGANQVGLHWRLTWTFLYCSANANTL
;
A
#
# COMPACT_ATOMS: atom_id res chain seq x y z
N MET A 1 15.23 23.13 -45.72
CA MET A 1 14.79 21.72 -45.87
C MET A 1 14.25 21.26 -44.51
N PRO A 2 12.93 21.23 -44.30
CA PRO A 2 12.36 20.87 -43.00
C PRO A 2 12.38 19.34 -42.85
N GLY A 3 13.15 18.84 -41.88
CA GLY A 3 13.23 17.43 -41.52
C GLY A 3 11.94 17.01 -40.81
N GLY A 4 11.04 16.35 -41.56
CA GLY A 4 9.83 15.75 -41.01
C GLY A 4 10.19 14.60 -40.08
N ARG A 5 10.00 14.81 -38.77
CA ARG A 5 9.97 13.73 -37.77
C ARG A 5 8.81 12.81 -38.12
N ARG A 6 9.11 11.63 -38.66
CA ARG A 6 8.12 10.56 -38.86
C ARG A 6 7.78 10.00 -37.49
N SER A 7 6.64 10.43 -36.96
CA SER A 7 6.01 9.83 -35.79
C SER A 7 5.60 8.40 -36.14
N MET A 8 6.38 7.41 -35.72
CA MET A 8 5.96 6.01 -35.76
C MET A 8 4.91 5.82 -34.66
N SER A 9 3.64 5.88 -35.04
CA SER A 9 2.54 5.41 -34.20
C SER A 9 2.63 3.89 -34.11
N ILE A 10 3.33 3.40 -33.09
CA ILE A 10 3.28 1.98 -32.71
C ILE A 10 1.89 1.75 -32.12
N ARG A 11 1.01 1.14 -32.91
CA ARG A 11 -0.25 0.58 -32.44
C ARG A 11 0.09 -0.51 -31.41
N LEU A 12 0.00 -0.16 -30.13
CA LEU A 12 -0.06 -1.12 -29.03
C LEU A 12 -1.32 -1.96 -29.21
N THR A 13 -1.15 -3.15 -29.80
CA THR A 13 -2.17 -4.19 -29.83
C THR A 13 -2.49 -4.54 -28.38
N ALA A 14 -3.76 -4.32 -28.00
CA ALA A 14 -4.25 -4.55 -26.65
C ALA A 14 -3.87 -5.95 -26.15
N LEU A 15 -3.20 -6.00 -24.99
CA LEU A 15 -3.01 -7.21 -24.22
C LEU A 15 -4.39 -7.82 -23.87
N PRO A 16 -4.55 -9.15 -23.90
CA PRO A 16 -5.76 -9.79 -23.39
C PRO A 16 -5.80 -9.65 -21.88
N THR A 17 -6.70 -8.79 -21.38
CA THR A 17 -7.12 -8.72 -19.99
C THR A 17 -8.00 -9.93 -19.68
N SER A 18 -7.38 -11.05 -19.31
CA SER A 18 -8.09 -12.20 -18.76
C SER A 18 -7.44 -12.63 -17.44
N CYS A 19 -7.87 -11.99 -16.36
CA CYS A 19 -7.84 -12.56 -15.01
C CYS A 19 -9.14 -12.17 -14.30
N THR A 20 -10.19 -12.90 -14.62
CA THR A 20 -11.41 -12.99 -13.81
C THR A 20 -11.06 -13.74 -12.54
N ILE A 21 -10.70 -13.02 -11.49
CA ILE A 21 -10.61 -13.58 -10.13
C ILE A 21 -11.79 -13.01 -9.35
N SER A 22 -12.88 -13.77 -9.33
CA SER A 22 -13.85 -13.73 -8.24
C SER A 22 -13.50 -14.88 -7.29
N PRO A 23 -13.33 -14.59 -6.00
CA PRO A 23 -14.15 -15.31 -5.04
C PRO A 23 -15.04 -14.35 -4.26
N THR A 24 -16.31 -14.64 -4.37
CA THR A 24 -17.42 -14.22 -3.54
C THR A 24 -17.08 -14.35 -2.05
N TYR A 25 -16.74 -13.23 -1.40
CA TYR A 25 -17.02 -13.05 0.02
C TYR A 25 -18.17 -12.05 0.12
N GLY A 26 -19.38 -12.59 0.28
CA GLY A 26 -20.58 -11.81 0.57
C GLY A 26 -20.48 -11.20 1.96
N LEU A 27 -19.91 -9.99 2.06
CA LEU A 27 -20.15 -9.11 3.18
C LEU A 27 -21.60 -8.64 3.10
N ASN A 28 -22.47 -9.26 3.89
CA ASN A 28 -23.78 -8.71 4.22
C ASN A 28 -23.60 -7.48 5.11
N THR A 29 -23.10 -6.37 4.56
CA THR A 29 -23.27 -5.06 5.18
C THR A 29 -24.72 -4.67 4.96
N CYS A 30 -25.57 -4.92 5.96
CA CYS A 30 -26.87 -4.28 6.05
C CYS A 30 -26.59 -2.77 6.09
N LYS A 31 -26.72 -2.10 4.93
CA LYS A 31 -26.64 -0.64 4.82
C LYS A 31 -27.86 -0.08 5.53
N THR A 32 -27.78 0.08 6.85
CA THR A 32 -28.66 1.00 7.55
C THR A 32 -28.25 2.38 7.09
N ALA A 33 -29.01 2.97 6.18
CA ALA A 33 -28.90 4.37 5.81
C ALA A 33 -29.20 5.21 7.07
N ARG A 34 -28.19 5.43 7.92
CA ARG A 34 -28.25 6.45 8.95
C ARG A 34 -28.20 7.78 8.22
N SER A 35 -29.35 8.46 8.17
CA SER A 35 -29.37 9.87 7.84
C SER A 35 -28.38 10.58 8.76
N PRO A 36 -27.44 11.39 8.22
CA PRO A 36 -26.50 12.12 9.04
C PRO A 36 -27.33 13.01 9.98
N ILE A 37 -27.21 12.74 11.29
CA ILE A 37 -27.73 13.64 12.30
C ILE A 37 -26.97 14.95 12.11
N THR A 38 -27.69 15.99 11.71
CA THR A 38 -27.11 17.31 11.48
C THR A 38 -26.69 17.91 12.82
N GLN A 39 -25.60 18.69 12.80
CA GLN A 39 -25.11 19.43 13.98
C GLN A 39 -26.24 20.26 14.65
N GLU A 40 -27.16 20.81 13.86
CA GLU A 40 -28.36 21.51 14.35
C GLU A 40 -29.27 20.64 15.23
N ALA A 41 -29.43 19.35 14.91
CA ALA A 41 -30.24 18.44 15.71
C ALA A 41 -29.60 18.12 17.07
N ILE A 42 -28.25 18.10 17.12
CA ILE A 42 -27.48 17.90 18.36
C ILE A 42 -27.56 19.15 19.25
N GLU A 43 -27.46 20.34 18.65
CA GLU A 43 -27.58 21.61 19.37
C GLU A 43 -29.00 21.85 19.91
N ALA A 44 -30.03 21.47 19.15
CA ALA A 44 -31.43 21.55 19.58
C ALA A 44 -31.73 20.68 20.82
N LEU A 45 -31.14 19.48 20.91
CA LEU A 45 -31.31 18.60 22.08
C LEU A 45 -30.63 19.18 23.32
N THR A 46 -29.45 19.80 23.13
CA THR A 46 -28.62 20.35 24.21
C THR A 46 -29.27 21.58 24.85
N ASN A 47 -29.95 22.42 24.06
CA ASN A 47 -30.66 23.60 24.57
C ASN A 47 -31.88 23.21 25.41
N ARG A 48 -32.59 22.12 25.04
CA ARG A 48 -33.80 21.68 25.76
C ARG A 48 -33.53 21.16 27.17
N VAL A 49 -32.32 20.66 27.45
CA VAL A 49 -31.91 20.17 28.77
C VAL A 49 -31.54 21.32 29.72
N LYS A 50 -31.10 22.46 29.19
CA LYS A 50 -30.69 23.64 30.00
C LYS A 50 -31.88 24.42 30.58
N ASP A 51 -33.06 24.32 29.98
CA ASP A 51 -34.24 25.08 30.41
C ASP A 51 -35.02 24.43 31.56
N ALA A 52 -34.93 23.11 31.70
CA ALA A 52 -35.63 22.34 32.75
C ALA A 52 -35.29 22.76 34.21
N PRO A 53 -34.03 23.01 34.61
CA PRO A 53 -33.72 23.45 35.97
C PRO A 53 -34.22 24.86 36.28
N PHE A 54 -34.37 25.73 35.27
CA PHE A 54 -34.79 27.12 35.46
C PHE A 54 -36.27 27.22 35.86
N THR A 55 -37.13 26.32 35.34
CA THR A 55 -38.56 26.28 35.68
C THR A 55 -38.81 25.83 37.11
N ILE A 56 -37.98 24.91 37.65
CA ILE A 56 -38.11 24.41 39.03
C ILE A 56 -37.74 25.51 40.04
N MET A 57 -36.70 26.31 39.75
CA MET A 57 -36.27 27.40 40.63
C MET A 57 -37.30 28.54 40.72
N GLN A 58 -38.07 28.77 39.64
CA GLN A 58 -39.06 29.85 39.59
C GLN A 58 -40.33 29.54 40.41
N MET A 59 -40.67 28.27 40.64
CA MET A 59 -41.84 27.92 41.47
C MET A 59 -41.56 28.06 42.97
N SER A 60 -40.31 27.92 43.41
CA SER A 60 -39.94 28.00 44.82
C SER A 60 -39.94 29.44 45.38
N SER A 61 -39.75 30.46 44.55
CA SER A 61 -39.70 31.86 44.99
C SER A 61 -41.09 32.47 45.20
N SER A 62 -42.10 32.00 44.46
CA SER A 62 -43.49 32.49 44.56
C SER A 62 -44.16 32.09 45.89
N THR A 63 -43.82 30.90 46.42
CA THR A 63 -44.39 30.40 47.68
C THR A 63 -43.96 31.21 48.90
N LEU A 64 -42.72 31.73 48.92
CA LEU A 64 -42.18 32.50 50.03
C LEU A 64 -42.86 33.87 50.21
N VAL A 65 -43.24 34.52 49.11
CA VAL A 65 -43.90 35.84 49.13
C VAL A 65 -45.31 35.75 49.73
N LEU A 66 -46.07 34.72 49.39
CA LEU A 66 -47.42 34.50 49.93
C LEU A 66 -47.43 34.26 51.45
N VAL A 67 -46.44 33.54 51.98
CA VAL A 67 -46.32 33.26 53.42
C VAL A 67 -46.02 34.52 54.22
N VAL A 68 -45.08 35.36 53.76
CA VAL A 68 -44.76 36.64 54.42
C VAL A 68 -45.97 37.57 54.46
N THR A 69 -46.75 37.61 53.38
CA THR A 69 -47.93 38.48 53.27
C THR A 69 -49.05 38.01 54.21
N ALA A 70 -49.26 36.69 54.33
CA ALA A 70 -50.21 36.11 55.28
C ALA A 70 -49.83 36.37 56.74
N ILE A 71 -48.54 36.28 57.09
CA ILE A 71 -48.04 36.58 58.44
C ILE A 71 -48.29 38.06 58.80
N GLN A 72 -48.03 38.97 57.87
CA GLN A 72 -48.29 40.40 58.07
C GLN A 72 -49.78 40.70 58.26
N ALA A 73 -50.66 40.05 57.51
CA ALA A 73 -52.11 40.21 57.64
C ALA A 73 -52.62 39.70 59.00
N VAL A 74 -52.10 38.57 59.49
CA VAL A 74 -52.46 38.02 60.82
C VAL A 74 -51.96 38.93 61.94
N ALA A 75 -50.74 39.47 61.83
CA ALA A 75 -50.21 40.43 62.79
C ALA A 75 -51.05 41.72 62.85
N PHE A 76 -51.56 42.17 61.71
CA PHE A 76 -52.45 43.34 61.63
C PHE A 76 -53.80 43.07 62.31
N LEU A 77 -54.40 41.90 62.08
CA LEU A 77 -55.67 41.50 62.70
C LEU A 77 -55.53 41.31 64.22
N LEU A 78 -54.40 40.77 64.69
CA LEU A 78 -54.13 40.62 66.13
C LEU A 78 -54.01 41.97 66.85
N LYS A 79 -53.45 42.98 66.18
CA LYS A 79 -53.35 44.34 66.71
C LYS A 79 -54.72 45.03 66.90
N ASP A 80 -55.70 44.68 66.07
CA ASP A 80 -57.04 45.28 66.11
C ASP A 80 -57.91 44.65 67.23
N VAL A 81 -57.72 43.35 67.49
CA VAL A 81 -58.47 42.59 68.51
C VAL A 81 -58.10 42.97 69.94
N GLU A 82 -56.89 43.47 70.20
CA GLU A 82 -56.43 43.90 71.53
C GLU A 82 -57.25 45.10 72.09
N THR A 83 -57.95 45.83 71.23
CA THR A 83 -58.81 46.98 71.63
C THR A 83 -60.25 46.59 71.98
N SER A 84 -60.65 45.35 71.66
CA SER A 84 -62.01 44.83 71.83
C SER A 84 -62.01 43.80 72.96
N GLY A 85 -62.68 44.07 74.08
CA GLY A 85 -62.72 43.20 75.27
C GLY A 85 -63.31 41.78 75.10
N ALA A 86 -63.41 41.27 73.87
CA ALA A 86 -63.71 39.88 73.51
C ALA A 86 -62.44 39.07 73.16
N ALA A 87 -61.28 39.55 73.60
CA ALA A 87 -59.96 39.06 73.19
C ALA A 87 -59.71 37.58 73.54
N ASP A 88 -60.10 37.12 74.73
CA ASP A 88 -59.69 35.78 75.21
C ASP A 88 -60.29 34.63 74.38
N ALA A 89 -61.59 34.67 74.05
CA ALA A 89 -62.22 33.59 73.29
C ALA A 89 -61.78 33.57 71.81
N ILE A 90 -61.55 34.74 71.22
CA ILE A 90 -61.06 34.87 69.83
C ILE A 90 -59.59 34.42 69.76
N MET A 91 -58.79 34.77 70.76
CA MET A 91 -57.38 34.39 70.84
C MET A 91 -57.22 32.87 71.00
N GLU A 92 -58.04 32.21 71.80
CA GLU A 92 -58.01 30.74 71.94
C GLU A 92 -58.36 30.04 70.62
N GLN A 93 -59.38 30.51 69.89
CA GLN A 93 -59.77 29.94 68.59
C GLN A 93 -58.71 30.21 67.49
N VAL A 94 -58.12 31.41 67.47
CA VAL A 94 -57.05 31.78 66.52
C VAL A 94 -55.79 30.98 66.81
N MET A 95 -55.42 30.83 68.08
CA MET A 95 -54.24 30.07 68.49
C MET A 95 -54.40 28.58 68.19
N HIS A 96 -55.58 28.00 68.43
CA HIS A 96 -55.85 26.61 68.02
C HIS A 96 -55.75 26.45 66.49
N SER A 97 -56.33 27.38 65.71
CA SER A 97 -56.23 27.37 64.24
C SER A 97 -54.79 27.52 63.73
N LEU A 98 -53.99 28.38 64.37
CA LEU A 98 -52.57 28.56 64.06
C LEU A 98 -51.74 27.34 64.43
N ILE A 99 -51.98 26.70 65.58
CA ILE A 99 -51.29 25.47 66.00
C ILE A 99 -51.60 24.34 65.02
N THR A 100 -52.86 24.16 64.62
CA THR A 100 -53.23 23.15 63.62
C THR A 100 -52.54 23.43 62.27
N LYS A 101 -52.56 24.68 61.78
CA LYS A 101 -51.88 25.05 60.53
C LYS A 101 -50.36 24.92 60.60
N LEU A 102 -49.75 25.17 61.77
CA LEU A 102 -48.31 25.00 61.99
C LEU A 102 -47.93 23.51 62.02
N ALA A 103 -48.78 22.66 62.60
CA ALA A 103 -48.61 21.20 62.57
C ALA A 103 -48.69 20.67 61.13
N ASP A 104 -49.67 21.14 60.34
CA ASP A 104 -49.78 20.80 58.92
C ASP A 104 -48.56 21.28 58.12
N ALA A 105 -48.06 22.48 58.40
CA ALA A 105 -46.86 23.03 57.76
C ALA A 105 -45.58 22.25 58.12
N ASN A 106 -45.44 21.77 59.36
CA ASN A 106 -44.31 20.94 59.79
C ASN A 106 -44.34 19.55 59.15
N ILE A 107 -45.53 18.95 58.99
CA ILE A 107 -45.69 17.69 58.27
C ILE A 107 -45.33 17.87 56.80
N ALA A 108 -45.83 18.95 56.16
CA ALA A 108 -45.49 19.28 54.78
C ALA A 108 -43.98 19.54 54.60
N SER A 109 -43.34 20.27 55.52
CA SER A 109 -41.90 20.53 55.52
C SER A 109 -41.09 19.24 55.68
N THR A 110 -41.48 18.37 56.61
CA THR A 110 -40.81 17.08 56.85
C THR A 110 -40.98 16.13 55.66
N MET A 111 -42.17 16.10 55.05
CA MET A 111 -42.46 15.29 53.88
C MET A 111 -41.72 15.81 52.65
N SER A 112 -41.69 17.13 52.45
CA SER A 112 -40.87 17.78 51.41
C SER A 112 -39.39 17.43 51.58
N LYS A 113 -38.86 17.57 52.81
CA LYS A 113 -37.48 17.18 53.12
C LYS A 113 -37.21 15.71 52.80
N ARG A 114 -38.07 14.78 53.19
CA ARG A 114 -37.91 13.35 52.86
C ARG A 114 -38.01 13.07 51.36
N ILE A 115 -38.93 13.72 50.65
CA ILE A 115 -39.03 13.59 49.19
C ILE A 115 -37.75 14.11 48.54
N THR A 116 -37.30 15.31 48.91
CA THR A 116 -36.10 15.91 48.35
C THR A 116 -34.84 15.14 48.70
N GLU A 117 -34.68 14.64 49.92
CA GLU A 117 -33.46 13.92 50.33
C GLU A 117 -33.47 12.47 49.85
N ASP A 118 -34.50 11.68 50.16
CA ASP A 118 -34.52 10.24 49.85
C ASP A 118 -34.85 9.96 48.38
N ILE A 119 -35.84 10.65 47.79
CA ILE A 119 -36.25 10.34 46.42
C ILE A 119 -35.25 10.92 45.43
N THR A 120 -34.73 12.14 45.65
CA THR A 120 -33.73 12.71 44.73
C THR A 120 -32.45 11.89 44.74
N ALA A 121 -31.93 11.47 45.91
CA ALA A 121 -30.73 10.65 45.97
C ALA A 121 -30.91 9.31 45.23
N LYS A 122 -32.01 8.59 45.52
CA LYS A 122 -32.32 7.32 44.83
C LYS A 122 -32.54 7.49 43.33
N LEU A 123 -33.16 8.59 42.91
CA LEU A 123 -33.38 8.91 41.50
C LEU A 123 -32.04 9.17 40.81
N VAL A 124 -31.15 9.97 41.42
CA VAL A 124 -29.81 10.24 40.90
C VAL A 124 -29.02 8.94 40.76
N ASP A 125 -29.01 8.10 41.80
CA ASP A 125 -28.31 6.80 41.76
C ASP A 125 -28.87 5.89 40.66
N HIS A 126 -30.20 5.82 40.51
CA HIS A 126 -30.84 5.01 39.47
C HIS A 126 -30.52 5.53 38.06
N VAL A 127 -30.53 6.85 37.87
CA VAL A 127 -30.18 7.49 36.59
C VAL A 127 -28.72 7.24 36.25
N ILE A 128 -27.80 7.38 37.22
CA ILE A 128 -26.38 7.07 37.03
C ILE A 128 -26.22 5.59 36.67
N ALA A 129 -26.81 4.68 37.44
CA ALA A 129 -26.72 3.24 37.19
C ALA A 129 -27.28 2.83 35.81
N ALA A 130 -28.34 3.50 35.34
CA ALA A 130 -28.93 3.23 34.02
C ALA A 130 -28.10 3.82 32.86
N ILE A 131 -27.50 5.00 33.03
CA ILE A 131 -26.79 5.72 31.96
C ILE A 131 -25.32 5.32 31.86
N SER A 132 -24.65 5.04 32.99
CA SER A 132 -23.21 4.72 33.02
C SER A 132 -22.79 3.60 32.07
N PRO A 133 -23.49 2.45 31.99
CA PRO A 133 -23.13 1.39 31.04
C PRO A 133 -23.25 1.84 29.57
N GLN A 134 -24.24 2.69 29.25
CA GLN A 134 -24.43 3.19 27.89
C GLN A 134 -23.33 4.17 27.50
N VAL A 135 -22.90 5.05 28.41
CA VAL A 135 -21.78 5.98 28.19
C VAL A 135 -20.48 5.21 27.98
N ALA A 136 -20.24 4.14 28.76
CA ALA A 136 -19.08 3.27 28.57
C ALA A 136 -19.07 2.62 27.18
N LEU A 137 -20.19 2.06 26.73
CA LEU A 137 -20.30 1.46 25.39
C LEU A 137 -20.06 2.48 24.27
N VAL A 138 -20.57 3.70 24.42
CA VAL A 138 -20.34 4.78 23.44
C VAL A 138 -18.87 5.19 23.43
N TYR A 139 -18.23 5.25 24.59
CA TYR A 139 -16.80 5.56 24.72
C TYR A 139 -15.93 4.49 24.03
N ASP A 140 -16.19 3.20 24.32
CA ASP A 140 -15.46 2.08 23.73
C ASP A 140 -15.64 2.04 22.20
N ALA A 141 -16.88 2.27 21.73
CA ALA A 141 -17.17 2.37 20.30
C ALA A 141 -16.44 3.56 19.65
N SER A 142 -16.37 4.71 20.33
CA SER A 142 -15.63 5.88 19.85
C SER A 142 -14.13 5.59 19.77
N GLN A 143 -13.55 4.93 20.77
CA GLN A 143 -12.13 4.58 20.79
C GLN A 143 -11.81 3.57 19.69
N SER A 144 -12.67 2.57 19.50
CA SER A 144 -12.57 1.61 18.39
C SER A 144 -12.60 2.31 17.03
N LEU A 145 -13.53 3.26 16.84
CA LEU A 145 -13.60 4.05 15.61
C LEU A 145 -12.32 4.86 15.36
N THR A 146 -11.78 5.53 16.40
CA THR A 146 -10.51 6.26 16.29
C THR A 146 -9.37 5.34 15.86
N SER A 147 -9.24 4.17 16.48
CA SER A 147 -8.23 3.16 16.10
C SER A 147 -8.38 2.75 14.63
N THR A 148 -9.60 2.47 14.16
CA THR A 148 -9.83 2.09 12.76
C THR A 148 -9.52 3.23 11.78
N LEU A 149 -9.73 4.49 12.18
CA LEU A 149 -9.42 5.66 11.37
C LEU A 149 -7.90 5.87 11.26
N GLU A 150 -7.15 5.64 12.34
CA GLU A 150 -5.69 5.67 12.34
C GLU A 150 -5.11 4.56 11.45
N GLU A 151 -5.61 3.33 11.56
CA GLU A 151 -5.23 2.21 10.69
C GLU A 151 -5.53 2.51 9.21
N MET A 152 -6.70 3.08 8.91
CA MET A 152 -7.07 3.49 7.55
C MET A 152 -6.13 4.57 7.01
N SER A 153 -5.74 5.54 7.83
CA SER A 153 -4.80 6.60 7.45
C SER A 153 -3.40 6.03 7.17
N ALA A 154 -2.93 5.10 8.01
CA ALA A 154 -1.67 4.41 7.82
C ALA A 154 -1.67 3.59 6.51
N LEU A 155 -2.75 2.85 6.25
CA LEU A 155 -2.94 2.08 5.02
C LEU A 155 -2.95 2.99 3.79
N HIS A 156 -3.68 4.11 3.84
CA HIS A 156 -3.74 5.08 2.75
C HIS A 156 -2.34 5.65 2.43
N THR A 157 -1.57 5.98 3.47
CA THR A 157 -0.18 6.45 3.32
C THR A 157 0.71 5.37 2.69
N SER A 158 0.57 4.11 3.11
CA SER A 158 1.30 2.98 2.53
C SER A 158 0.99 2.77 1.05
N ILE A 159 -0.30 2.79 0.68
CA ILE A 159 -0.76 2.67 -0.71
C ILE A 159 -0.21 3.82 -1.55
N GLY A 160 -0.24 5.05 -1.02
CA GLY A 160 0.34 6.22 -1.69
C GLY A 160 1.83 6.03 -2.02
N ARG A 161 2.61 5.57 -1.03
CA ARG A 161 4.05 5.30 -1.22
C ARG A 161 4.31 4.21 -2.25
N GLU A 162 3.59 3.09 -2.18
CA GLU A 162 3.74 1.97 -3.14
C GLU A 162 3.40 2.42 -4.56
N ARG A 163 2.37 3.26 -4.73
CA ARG A 163 2.00 3.81 -6.03
C ARG A 163 3.12 4.67 -6.62
N THR A 164 3.68 5.59 -5.83
CA THR A 164 4.80 6.45 -6.26
C THR A 164 6.01 5.61 -6.65
N GLU A 165 6.39 4.61 -5.84
CA GLU A 165 7.51 3.73 -6.13
C GLU A 165 7.31 2.93 -7.43
N LYS A 166 6.09 2.43 -7.68
CA LYS A 166 5.75 1.75 -8.94
C LYS A 166 5.80 2.70 -10.14
N GLU A 167 5.33 3.92 -9.99
CA GLU A 167 5.37 4.95 -11.04
C GLU A 167 6.81 5.31 -11.42
N ASP A 168 7.68 5.51 -10.43
CA ASP A 168 9.10 5.75 -10.64
C ASP A 168 9.79 4.58 -11.34
N ASN A 169 9.52 3.33 -10.90
CA ASN A 169 10.06 2.14 -11.54
C ASN A 169 9.61 1.99 -13.00
N VAL A 170 8.33 2.23 -13.30
CA VAL A 170 7.80 2.20 -14.67
C VAL A 170 8.49 3.27 -15.52
N LYS A 171 8.70 4.46 -14.97
CA LYS A 171 9.43 5.54 -15.65
C LYS A 171 10.87 5.14 -15.97
N THR A 172 11.62 4.61 -14.99
CA THR A 172 12.99 4.14 -15.21
C THR A 172 13.07 3.03 -16.26
N VAL A 173 12.12 2.08 -16.25
CA VAL A 173 12.07 1.03 -17.27
C VAL A 173 11.75 1.62 -18.65
N ALA A 174 10.85 2.59 -18.74
CA ALA A 174 10.55 3.27 -20.00
C ALA A 174 11.78 4.01 -20.55
N ASP A 175 12.49 4.75 -19.71
CA ASP A 175 13.73 5.46 -20.07
C ASP A 175 14.79 4.47 -20.60
N HIS A 176 14.98 3.32 -19.94
CA HIS A 176 15.89 2.27 -20.42
C HIS A 176 15.47 1.62 -21.74
N ILE A 177 14.17 1.48 -21.99
CA ILE A 177 13.65 0.97 -23.28
C ILE A 177 13.92 1.99 -24.39
N GLU A 178 13.75 3.29 -24.11
CA GLU A 178 14.07 4.38 -25.04
C GLU A 178 15.56 4.37 -25.38
N ASP A 179 16.44 4.34 -24.37
CA ASP A 179 17.90 4.25 -24.56
C ASP A 179 18.31 3.03 -25.41
N ALA A 180 17.70 1.87 -25.15
CA ALA A 180 17.98 0.64 -25.91
C ALA A 180 17.49 0.73 -27.35
N ALA A 181 16.34 1.38 -27.59
CA ALA A 181 15.81 1.60 -28.92
C ALA A 181 16.70 2.55 -29.74
N ASP A 182 17.20 3.61 -29.12
CA ASP A 182 18.14 4.55 -29.74
C ASP A 182 19.47 3.86 -30.10
N ALA A 183 20.03 3.06 -29.18
CA ALA A 183 21.25 2.30 -29.46
C ALA A 183 21.08 1.29 -30.63
N LEU A 184 19.92 0.64 -30.72
CA LEU A 184 19.59 -0.23 -31.85
C LEU A 184 19.44 0.57 -33.15
N HIS A 185 18.83 1.76 -33.09
CA HIS A 185 18.68 2.64 -34.25
C HIS A 185 20.05 3.06 -34.81
N ASP A 186 20.97 3.48 -33.96
CA ASP A 186 22.34 3.86 -34.33
C ASP A 186 23.11 2.68 -34.94
N SER A 187 22.93 1.48 -34.38
CA SER A 187 23.54 0.27 -34.93
C SER A 187 23.01 -0.07 -36.33
N VAL A 188 21.70 0.03 -36.54
CA VAL A 188 21.08 -0.18 -37.86
C VAL A 188 21.57 0.85 -38.87
N GLU A 189 21.67 2.12 -38.49
CA GLU A 189 22.22 3.17 -39.36
C GLU A 189 23.67 2.87 -39.74
N THR A 190 24.47 2.39 -38.79
CA THR A 190 25.87 1.99 -39.02
C THR A 190 25.97 0.84 -40.02
N TYR A 191 25.14 -0.20 -39.88
CA TYR A 191 25.10 -1.31 -40.85
C TYR A 191 24.63 -0.86 -42.23
N GLN A 192 23.65 0.04 -42.30
CA GLN A 192 23.19 0.61 -43.56
C GLN A 192 24.32 1.37 -44.27
N LYS A 193 25.10 2.17 -43.54
CA LYS A 193 26.28 2.87 -44.07
C LYS A 193 27.34 1.87 -44.56
N ALA A 194 27.60 0.80 -43.80
CA ALA A 194 28.56 -0.24 -44.21
C ALA A 194 28.11 -0.97 -45.50
N LEU A 195 26.83 -1.32 -45.61
CA LEU A 195 26.26 -1.91 -46.82
C LEU A 195 26.40 -0.96 -48.02
N GLN A 196 26.12 0.33 -47.86
CA GLN A 196 26.30 1.32 -48.93
C GLN A 196 27.74 1.40 -49.44
N ILE A 197 28.74 1.17 -48.59
CA ILE A 197 30.16 1.15 -48.97
C ILE A 197 30.53 -0.16 -49.68
N LEU A 198 29.97 -1.30 -49.23
CA LEU A 198 30.31 -2.62 -49.77
C LEU A 198 29.68 -2.90 -51.14
N THR A 199 28.46 -2.42 -51.39
CA THR A 199 27.75 -2.61 -52.66
C THR A 199 28.59 -2.26 -53.90
N PRO A 200 29.18 -1.05 -54.05
CA PRO A 200 29.97 -0.72 -55.22
C PRO A 200 31.28 -1.54 -55.32
N SER A 201 31.83 -2.00 -54.20
CA SER A 201 33.01 -2.88 -54.22
C SER A 201 32.66 -4.27 -54.76
N LEU A 202 31.48 -4.80 -54.42
CA LEU A 202 30.97 -6.05 -54.97
C LEU A 202 30.67 -5.88 -56.46
N ASP A 203 30.02 -4.79 -56.85
CA ASP A 203 29.74 -4.48 -58.26
C ASP A 203 31.03 -4.41 -59.10
N ALA A 204 32.07 -3.73 -58.59
CA ALA A 204 33.37 -3.66 -59.26
C ALA A 204 34.09 -5.03 -59.35
N THR A 205 33.90 -5.90 -58.34
CA THR A 205 34.45 -7.26 -58.35
C THR A 205 33.73 -8.13 -59.37
N GLN A 206 32.40 -8.02 -59.43
CA GLN A 206 31.56 -8.70 -60.41
C GLN A 206 31.94 -8.26 -61.83
N GLU A 207 32.11 -6.95 -62.07
CA GLU A 207 32.53 -6.43 -63.38
C GLU A 207 33.88 -7.02 -63.82
N LYS A 208 34.85 -7.15 -62.90
CA LYS A 208 36.15 -7.79 -63.21
C LYS A 208 36.01 -9.27 -63.53
N ILE A 209 35.13 -10.00 -62.84
CA ILE A 209 34.83 -11.40 -63.12
C ILE A 209 34.20 -11.54 -64.51
N ASP A 210 33.27 -10.64 -64.87
CA ASP A 210 32.61 -10.64 -66.18
C ASP A 210 33.57 -10.29 -67.33
N GLN A 211 34.65 -9.54 -67.06
CA GLN A 211 35.72 -9.24 -68.03
C GLN A 211 36.76 -10.37 -68.17
N LEU A 212 36.82 -11.33 -67.25
CA LEU A 212 37.82 -12.40 -67.23
C LEU A 212 37.73 -13.35 -68.45
N PRO A 213 36.53 -13.79 -68.90
CA PRO A 213 36.39 -14.60 -70.11
C PRO A 213 36.92 -13.91 -71.38
N THR A 214 36.70 -12.60 -71.51
CA THR A 214 37.18 -11.82 -72.66
C THR A 214 38.70 -11.64 -72.65
N GLN A 215 39.33 -11.62 -71.46
CA GLN A 215 40.80 -11.59 -71.34
C GLN A 215 41.44 -12.95 -71.66
N ILE A 216 40.87 -14.06 -71.16
CA ILE A 216 41.38 -15.41 -71.42
C ILE A 216 41.40 -15.70 -72.93
N LEU A 217 40.37 -15.29 -73.66
CA LEU A 217 40.29 -15.52 -75.11
C LEU A 217 41.32 -14.72 -75.94
N LYS A 218 41.95 -13.69 -75.35
CA LYS A 218 42.92 -12.81 -76.02
C LYS A 218 44.38 -13.09 -75.64
N THR A 219 44.67 -14.03 -74.75
CA THR A 219 46.04 -14.23 -74.24
C THR A 219 46.80 -15.27 -75.10
N PRO A 220 47.91 -14.90 -75.77
CA PRO A 220 48.75 -15.85 -76.51
C PRO A 220 49.51 -16.81 -75.56
N ALA A 221 49.80 -18.02 -76.04
CA ALA A 221 50.28 -19.18 -75.28
C ALA A 221 51.47 -18.90 -74.31
N PRO A 222 51.43 -19.40 -73.06
CA PRO A 222 52.45 -19.12 -72.06
C PRO A 222 53.63 -20.13 -72.07
N SER A 223 54.84 -19.59 -71.99
CA SER A 223 56.08 -20.28 -71.63
C SER A 223 56.20 -20.48 -70.12
N GLN A 224 56.90 -21.55 -69.74
CA GLN A 224 56.93 -22.16 -68.40
C GLN A 224 57.54 -21.28 -67.28
N GLY A 225 56.97 -21.45 -66.08
CA GLY A 225 57.74 -21.65 -64.85
C GLY A 225 57.91 -20.45 -63.93
N THR A 226 57.01 -20.26 -62.97
CA THR A 226 57.38 -19.70 -61.64
C THR A 226 56.39 -20.14 -60.56
N VAL A 227 56.95 -20.51 -59.42
CA VAL A 227 56.31 -21.11 -58.24
C VAL A 227 55.31 -20.15 -57.60
N HIS A 228 54.04 -20.56 -57.54
CA HIS A 228 52.96 -19.82 -56.89
C HIS A 228 53.09 -19.96 -55.35
N PRO A 229 53.16 -18.86 -54.58
CA PRO A 229 53.09 -18.92 -53.13
C PRO A 229 51.68 -19.34 -52.70
N SER A 230 51.61 -20.34 -51.82
CA SER A 230 50.37 -20.86 -51.26
C SER A 230 49.66 -19.79 -50.44
N TYR A 231 48.42 -19.45 -50.85
CA TYR A 231 47.53 -18.46 -50.25
C TYR A 231 47.24 -18.67 -48.75
N SER A 232 47.60 -19.84 -48.20
CA SER A 232 47.29 -20.23 -46.83
C SER A 232 48.19 -19.58 -45.76
N SER A 233 49.37 -19.04 -46.12
CA SER A 233 50.30 -18.48 -45.11
C SER A 233 50.15 -16.97 -44.84
N VAL A 234 49.32 -16.24 -45.60
CA VAL A 234 49.19 -14.78 -45.48
C VAL A 234 47.95 -14.38 -44.67
N VAL A 235 47.02 -15.31 -44.43
CA VAL A 235 45.74 -15.02 -43.76
C VAL A 235 45.85 -15.03 -42.22
N THR A 236 46.91 -15.62 -41.65
CA THR A 236 47.08 -15.69 -40.18
C THR A 236 47.59 -14.40 -39.53
N THR A 237 48.12 -13.44 -40.28
CA THR A 237 48.66 -12.18 -39.70
C THR A 237 47.67 -11.02 -39.66
N HIS A 238 46.45 -11.18 -40.20
CA HIS A 238 45.47 -10.10 -40.34
C HIS A 238 44.15 -10.35 -39.60
N LEU A 239 44.07 -11.36 -38.72
CA LEU A 239 42.89 -11.52 -37.87
C LEU A 239 42.95 -10.51 -36.71
N PRO A 240 41.99 -9.57 -36.61
CA PRO A 240 41.89 -8.64 -35.49
C PRO A 240 41.64 -9.40 -34.17
N PRO A 241 41.86 -8.80 -32.99
CA PRO A 241 41.84 -9.47 -31.69
C PRO A 241 40.42 -9.93 -31.28
N GLN A 242 39.87 -10.94 -31.96
CA GLN A 242 38.64 -11.64 -31.61
C GLN A 242 38.88 -12.72 -30.54
N VAL A 243 40.14 -12.98 -30.20
CA VAL A 243 40.53 -13.93 -29.16
C VAL A 243 39.93 -13.52 -27.81
N ASP A 244 39.83 -12.21 -27.52
CA ASP A 244 39.21 -11.72 -26.28
C ASP A 244 37.70 -11.98 -26.21
N LYS A 245 37.01 -11.97 -27.35
CA LYS A 245 35.58 -12.29 -27.41
C LYS A 245 35.34 -13.80 -27.24
N ALA A 246 36.18 -14.62 -27.85
CA ALA A 246 36.12 -16.07 -27.69
C ALA A 246 36.46 -16.50 -26.25
N ILE A 247 37.48 -15.89 -25.64
CA ILE A 247 37.85 -16.10 -24.23
C ILE A 247 36.72 -15.61 -23.32
N GLY A 248 36.13 -14.45 -23.59
CA GLY A 248 34.99 -13.94 -22.82
C GLY A 248 33.77 -14.86 -22.90
N CYS A 249 33.46 -15.39 -24.08
CA CYS A 249 32.39 -16.37 -24.26
C CYS A 249 32.69 -17.71 -23.57
N ALA A 250 33.92 -18.20 -23.63
CA ALA A 250 34.34 -19.43 -22.94
C ALA A 250 34.28 -19.27 -21.40
N ALA A 251 34.73 -18.13 -20.87
CA ALA A 251 34.63 -17.81 -19.44
C ALA A 251 33.17 -17.68 -18.98
N LEU A 252 32.31 -17.07 -19.79
CA LEU A 252 30.87 -17.01 -19.51
C LEU A 252 30.20 -18.39 -19.53
N GLN A 253 30.58 -19.27 -20.45
CA GLN A 253 30.08 -20.64 -20.48
C GLN A 253 30.57 -21.48 -19.29
N ALA A 254 31.81 -21.28 -18.84
CA ALA A 254 32.34 -21.97 -17.67
C ALA A 254 31.57 -21.66 -16.37
N HIS A 255 30.83 -20.55 -16.32
CA HIS A 255 30.04 -20.13 -15.16
C HIS A 255 28.55 -20.46 -15.26
N GLN A 256 28.11 -21.12 -16.34
CA GLN A 256 26.73 -21.56 -16.47
C GLN A 256 26.56 -22.95 -15.86
N ILE A 257 25.68 -23.05 -14.88
CA ILE A 257 25.27 -24.34 -14.32
C ILE A 257 24.04 -24.81 -15.10
N LEU A 258 24.20 -25.88 -15.87
CA LEU A 258 23.09 -26.57 -16.49
C LEU A 258 22.45 -27.51 -15.46
N LEU A 259 21.17 -27.29 -15.16
CA LEU A 259 20.39 -28.17 -14.31
C LEU A 259 19.68 -29.21 -15.18
N ASP A 260 20.25 -30.40 -15.28
CA ASP A 260 19.64 -31.52 -15.99
C ASP A 260 18.63 -32.24 -15.09
N PRO A 261 17.31 -32.15 -15.35
CA PRO A 261 16.34 -32.93 -14.61
C PRO A 261 16.53 -34.43 -14.90
N LEU A 262 16.21 -35.27 -13.91
CA LEU A 262 16.16 -36.71 -14.13
C LEU A 262 15.22 -37.04 -15.31
N PRO A 263 15.53 -38.07 -16.13
CA PRO A 263 14.66 -38.48 -17.24
C PRO A 263 13.22 -38.74 -16.76
N GLY A 264 12.27 -37.98 -17.30
CA GLY A 264 10.84 -38.07 -16.93
C GLY A 264 10.42 -37.20 -15.74
N GLY A 265 11.35 -36.52 -15.07
CA GLY A 265 11.06 -35.53 -14.03
C GLY A 265 10.92 -34.13 -14.62
N VAL A 266 9.86 -33.40 -14.23
CA VAL A 266 9.76 -31.97 -14.52
C VAL A 266 10.32 -31.22 -13.31
N LEU A 267 11.42 -30.45 -13.49
CA LEU A 267 12.09 -29.73 -12.38
C LEU A 267 11.14 -28.71 -11.72
N PHE A 268 10.30 -28.06 -12.51
CA PHE A 268 9.25 -27.15 -12.06
C PHE A 268 7.98 -27.38 -12.89
N SER A 269 6.82 -27.50 -12.24
CA SER A 269 5.53 -27.54 -12.94
C SER A 269 5.32 -26.28 -13.77
N LEU A 270 4.65 -26.36 -14.92
CA LEU A 270 4.39 -25.21 -15.81
C LEU A 270 3.73 -24.02 -15.11
N ASN A 271 2.99 -24.26 -14.03
CA ASN A 271 2.27 -23.23 -13.27
C ASN A 271 3.11 -22.61 -12.13
N THR A 272 4.37 -23.01 -11.97
CA THR A 272 5.23 -22.47 -10.90
C THR A 272 5.65 -21.05 -11.24
N SER A 273 5.44 -20.11 -10.32
CA SER A 273 5.82 -18.71 -10.56
C SER A 273 7.35 -18.57 -10.65
N LYS A 274 7.84 -17.57 -11.39
CA LYS A 274 9.29 -17.28 -11.49
C LYS A 274 9.92 -17.03 -10.11
N CYS A 275 9.18 -16.39 -9.20
CA CYS A 275 9.62 -16.12 -7.84
C CYS A 275 9.81 -17.42 -7.03
N ASP A 276 8.84 -18.35 -7.13
CA ASP A 276 8.92 -19.63 -6.44
C ASP A 276 10.05 -20.50 -7.00
N MET A 277 10.26 -20.49 -8.32
CA MET A 277 11.40 -21.17 -8.95
C MET A 277 12.72 -20.61 -8.44
N ALA A 278 12.87 -19.28 -8.38
CA ALA A 278 14.08 -18.64 -7.86
C ALA A 278 14.34 -19.00 -6.40
N THR A 279 13.29 -19.00 -5.58
CA THR A 279 13.38 -19.33 -4.16
C THR A 279 13.79 -20.80 -3.99
N LYS A 280 13.19 -21.73 -4.73
CA LYS A 280 13.56 -23.16 -4.69
C LYS A 280 14.99 -23.41 -5.13
N ILE A 281 15.44 -22.77 -6.22
CA ILE A 281 16.82 -22.90 -6.70
C ILE A 281 17.79 -22.34 -5.67
N LYS A 282 17.47 -21.18 -5.06
CA LYS A 282 18.27 -20.59 -3.99
C LYS A 282 18.38 -21.52 -2.79
N THR A 283 17.27 -22.04 -2.30
CA THR A 283 17.26 -22.99 -1.17
C THR A 283 18.05 -24.26 -1.48
N ALA A 284 17.94 -24.80 -2.70
CA ALA A 284 18.70 -25.97 -3.12
C ALA A 284 20.21 -25.69 -3.18
N LEU A 285 20.62 -24.53 -3.70
CA LEU A 285 22.01 -24.11 -3.73
C LEU A 285 22.57 -23.87 -2.33
N GLU A 286 21.79 -23.26 -1.43
CA GLU A 286 22.15 -23.08 -0.02
C GLU A 286 22.30 -24.43 0.70
N ALA A 287 21.43 -25.40 0.42
CA ALA A 287 21.51 -26.75 0.99
C ALA A 287 22.69 -27.57 0.45
N ALA A 288 23.08 -27.37 -0.81
CA ALA A 288 24.25 -28.01 -1.42
C ALA A 288 25.57 -27.35 -1.03
N ARG A 289 25.53 -26.16 -0.41
CA ARG A 289 26.70 -25.38 -0.04
C ARG A 289 27.48 -26.08 1.08
N ASN A 290 28.80 -26.18 0.91
CA ASN A 290 29.71 -26.58 1.97
C ASN A 290 30.56 -25.39 2.46
N ASN A 291 31.25 -25.53 3.58
CA ASN A 291 32.07 -24.47 4.17
C ASN A 291 33.22 -23.98 3.25
N SER A 292 33.50 -24.70 2.16
CA SER A 292 34.50 -24.35 1.14
C SER A 292 33.91 -23.69 -0.12
N THR A 293 32.57 -23.60 -0.25
CA THR A 293 31.94 -22.98 -1.42
C THR A 293 31.85 -21.46 -1.23
N PRO A 294 32.41 -20.65 -2.15
CA PRO A 294 32.35 -19.18 -2.06
C PRO A 294 30.90 -18.69 -2.05
N GLU A 295 30.69 -17.48 -1.52
CA GLU A 295 29.36 -16.88 -1.48
C GLU A 295 28.98 -16.31 -2.85
N GLY A 296 27.85 -16.75 -3.40
CA GLY A 296 27.32 -16.30 -4.68
C GLY A 296 25.84 -15.97 -4.58
N THR A 297 25.43 -14.94 -5.32
CA THR A 297 24.02 -14.55 -5.42
C THR A 297 23.52 -14.90 -6.82
N ILE A 298 22.31 -15.47 -6.90
CA ILE A 298 21.63 -15.68 -8.18
C ILE A 298 21.18 -14.32 -8.70
N CYS A 299 21.65 -13.94 -9.89
CA CYS A 299 21.27 -12.67 -10.51
C CYS A 299 20.20 -12.82 -11.57
N SER A 300 20.13 -13.96 -12.25
CA SER A 300 19.11 -14.18 -13.28
C SER A 300 18.75 -15.65 -13.42
N ILE A 301 17.51 -15.91 -13.82
CA ILE A 301 17.01 -17.24 -14.20
C ILE A 301 16.25 -17.06 -15.51
N THR A 302 16.76 -17.67 -16.57
CA THR A 302 16.17 -17.66 -17.90
C THR A 302 15.64 -19.05 -18.21
N ALA A 303 14.32 -19.18 -18.34
CA ALA A 303 13.71 -20.40 -18.83
C ALA A 303 13.88 -20.48 -20.36
N LEU A 304 14.38 -21.61 -20.85
CA LEU A 304 14.54 -21.90 -22.26
C LEU A 304 13.30 -22.64 -22.80
N HIS A 305 13.06 -22.55 -24.11
CA HIS A 305 11.89 -23.15 -24.76
C HIS A 305 11.81 -24.68 -24.66
N ASN A 306 12.93 -25.35 -24.36
CA ASN A 306 13.01 -26.80 -24.14
C ASN A 306 12.71 -27.22 -22.68
N GLY A 307 12.32 -26.27 -21.81
CA GLY A 307 12.08 -26.54 -20.39
C GLY A 307 13.34 -26.55 -19.51
N ALA A 308 14.53 -26.35 -20.11
CA ALA A 308 15.75 -26.14 -19.34
C ALA A 308 15.76 -24.72 -18.74
N ASN A 309 16.42 -24.56 -17.60
CA ASN A 309 16.61 -23.25 -16.97
C ASN A 309 18.10 -22.91 -16.95
N GLN A 310 18.43 -21.72 -17.42
CA GLN A 310 19.77 -21.15 -17.33
C GLN A 310 19.82 -20.21 -16.12
N VAL A 311 20.66 -20.51 -15.15
CA VAL A 311 20.83 -19.71 -13.93
C VAL A 311 22.13 -18.92 -14.04
N GLY A 312 22.03 -17.59 -14.02
CA GLY A 312 23.17 -16.68 -13.96
C GLY A 312 23.58 -16.42 -12.51
N LEU A 313 24.78 -16.86 -12.15
CA LEU A 313 25.37 -16.63 -10.83
C LEU A 313 26.34 -15.46 -10.88
N HIS A 314 26.19 -14.53 -9.95
CA HIS A 314 27.20 -13.51 -9.71
C HIS A 314 27.99 -13.88 -8.45
N TRP A 315 29.21 -14.33 -8.68
CA TRP A 315 30.17 -14.59 -7.62
C TRP A 315 30.91 -13.29 -7.30
N ARG A 316 30.93 -12.89 -6.02
CA ARG A 316 31.87 -11.88 -5.55
C ARG A 316 33.24 -12.55 -5.38
N LEU A 317 33.89 -12.88 -6.48
CA LEU A 317 35.30 -13.27 -6.46
C LEU A 317 36.14 -12.01 -6.66
N THR A 318 36.68 -11.47 -5.57
CA THR A 318 37.98 -10.81 -5.64
C THR A 318 38.97 -11.84 -6.14
N TRP A 319 39.43 -11.67 -7.37
CA TRP A 319 40.33 -12.58 -8.07
C TRP A 319 41.57 -12.91 -7.22
N THR A 320 41.54 -14.06 -6.56
CA THR A 320 42.75 -14.70 -6.06
C THR A 320 42.81 -16.04 -6.77
N PHE A 321 43.67 -16.14 -7.78
CA PHE A 321 43.92 -17.39 -8.50
C PHE A 321 44.47 -18.42 -7.51
N LEU A 322 43.62 -19.29 -6.98
CA LEU A 322 44.02 -20.48 -6.25
C LEU A 322 43.97 -21.65 -7.23
N TYR A 323 45.14 -21.94 -7.80
CA TYR A 323 45.37 -23.09 -8.66
C TYR A 323 45.44 -24.35 -7.76
N CYS A 324 44.29 -24.97 -7.46
CA CYS A 324 44.27 -26.29 -6.84
C CYS A 324 44.43 -27.36 -7.92
N SER A 325 45.67 -27.81 -8.11
CA SER A 325 45.97 -29.08 -8.77
C SER A 325 45.47 -30.21 -7.87
N ALA A 326 44.36 -30.85 -8.27
CA ALA A 326 43.91 -32.09 -7.65
C ALA A 326 44.84 -33.22 -8.08
N ASN A 327 45.79 -33.56 -7.19
CA ASN A 327 46.60 -34.75 -7.31
C ASN A 327 45.74 -35.95 -6.89
N ALA A 328 45.49 -36.86 -7.83
CA ALA A 328 44.88 -38.14 -7.56
C ALA A 328 45.87 -39.02 -6.78
N ASN A 329 45.43 -39.58 -5.63
CA ASN A 329 45.68 -40.97 -5.21
C ASN A 329 45.30 -41.21 -3.73
N THR A 330 44.78 -42.42 -3.48
CA THR A 330 44.47 -43.08 -2.19
C THR A 330 43.25 -42.54 -1.45
N LEU A 331 42.18 -43.30 -1.16
CA LEU A 331 41.99 -44.74 -0.92
C LEU A 331 40.77 -45.29 -1.68
#